data_AF-A0A8J7MLC1-F1
#
_entry.id   AF-A0A8J7MLC1-F1
#
_cell.length_a   1.000
_cell.length_b   1.000
_cell.length_c   1.000
_cell.angle_alpha   90.00
_cell.angle_beta   90.00
_cell.angle_gamma   90.00
#
_symmetry.space_group_name_H-M   'P 1'
#
loop_
_entity.id
_entity.type
_entity.pdbx_description
1 polymer ?
#
loop_
_entity_poly.entity_id
_entity_poly.type
_entity_poly.pdbx_seq_one_letter_code
_entity_poly.pdbx_strand_id
1 'polypeptide(L)'
;NDVEACRTKAKKQKMGWINLSDEAYPLAWVKKYYDLRSNPFIYLLDEDKNILFKRISAEQLDQILEQEFDRYEKEKKSKKN
;
A
#
# COMPACT_ATOMS: atom_id res chain seq x y z
N ASN A 1 11.05 9.62 20.58
CA ASN A 1 10.31 10.05 19.39
C ASN A 1 9.58 8.84 18.81
N ASP A 2 8.31 8.97 18.46
CA ASP A 2 7.48 7.88 17.91
C ASP A 2 8.06 7.25 16.64
N VAL A 3 8.76 8.02 15.80
CA VAL A 3 9.41 7.51 14.58
C VAL A 3 10.55 6.54 14.90
N GLU A 4 11.32 6.81 15.95
CA GLU A 4 12.39 5.92 16.40
C GLU A 4 11.83 4.59 16.95
N ALA A 5 10.70 4.66 17.66
CA ALA A 5 9.97 3.48 18.11
C ALA A 5 9.44 2.65 16.92
N CYS A 6 8.89 3.30 15.89
CA CYS A 6 8.48 2.66 14.63
C CYS A 6 9.67 1.98 13.93
N ARG A 7 10.81 2.67 13.80
CA ARG A 7 12.03 2.13 13.18
C ARG A 7 12.53 0.87 13.91
N THR A 8 12.53 0.91 15.24
CA THR A 8 12.96 -0.23 16.07
C THR A 8 12.04 -1.43 15.90
N LYS A 9 10.71 -1.20 15.88
CA LYS A 9 9.72 -2.25 15.64
C LYS A 9 9.85 -2.87 14.24
N ALA A 10 10.01 -2.06 13.20
CA ALA A 10 10.18 -2.55 11.83
C ALA A 10 11.42 -3.45 11.69
N LYS A 11 12.54 -3.07 12.32
CA LYS A 11 13.75 -3.90 12.39
C LYS A 11 13.50 -5.22 13.13
N LYS A 12 12.85 -5.17 14.30
CA LYS A 12 12.52 -6.37 15.10
C LYS A 12 11.63 -7.36 14.34
N GLN A 13 10.68 -6.83 13.56
CA GLN A 13 9.77 -7.62 12.73
C GLN A 13 10.39 -8.05 11.38
N LYS A 14 11.64 -7.69 11.10
CA LYS A 14 12.34 -7.99 9.84
C LYS A 14 11.54 -7.58 8.60
N MET A 15 10.87 -6.43 8.66
CA MET A 15 10.07 -5.92 7.55
C MET A 15 10.99 -5.60 6.35
N GLY A 16 10.86 -6.38 5.27
CA GLY A 16 11.67 -6.22 4.06
C GLY A 16 11.17 -5.15 3.09
N TRP A 17 10.08 -4.47 3.42
CA TRP A 17 9.49 -3.42 2.59
C TRP A 17 10.06 -2.04 2.91
N ILE A 18 9.77 -1.07 2.04
CA ILE A 18 10.11 0.34 2.28
C ILE A 18 9.22 0.86 3.42
N ASN A 19 9.84 1.19 4.56
CA ASN A 19 9.16 1.69 5.75
C ASN A 19 9.47 3.19 5.94
N LEU A 20 8.47 4.06 5.79
CA LEU A 20 8.61 5.52 5.82
C LEU A 20 7.76 6.17 6.93
N SER A 21 8.04 7.43 7.23
CA SER A 21 7.27 8.27 8.15
C SER A 21 7.05 9.66 7.55
N ASP A 22 5.89 10.25 7.80
CA ASP A 22 5.52 11.63 7.44
C ASP A 22 5.80 12.57 8.63
N GLU A 23 7.05 12.55 9.10
CA GLU A 23 7.49 13.17 10.36
C GLU A 23 7.49 14.71 10.33
N ALA A 24 7.37 15.33 9.15
CA ALA A 24 7.42 16.77 8.99
C ALA A 24 6.15 17.44 9.53
N TYR A 25 6.03 17.61 10.85
CA TYR A 25 5.02 18.49 11.45
C TYR A 25 5.47 19.96 11.31
N PRO A 26 4.60 20.92 10.92
CA PRO A 26 3.13 20.86 10.83
C PRO A 26 2.58 20.42 9.45
N LEU A 27 3.44 19.91 8.58
CA LEU A 27 3.17 19.57 7.18
C LEU A 27 2.90 18.06 6.97
N ALA A 28 2.19 17.38 7.88
CA ALA A 28 1.86 15.97 7.67
C ALA A 28 0.80 15.80 6.56
N TRP A 29 1.25 15.82 5.30
CA TRP A 29 0.40 15.85 4.11
C TRP A 29 -0.19 14.49 3.77
N VAL A 30 0.42 13.39 4.20
CA VAL A 30 -0.01 12.03 3.81
C VAL A 30 -1.45 11.78 4.25
N LYS A 31 -1.80 12.12 5.50
CA LYS A 31 -3.18 11.95 5.99
C LYS A 31 -4.20 12.76 5.18
N LYS A 32 -3.82 13.96 4.75
CA LYS A 32 -4.68 14.88 4.00
C LYS A 32 -4.86 14.41 2.55
N TYR A 33 -3.78 14.13 1.83
CA TYR A 33 -3.85 13.75 0.43
C TYR A 33 -4.45 12.36 0.21
N TYR A 34 -4.24 11.44 1.14
CA TYR A 34 -4.74 10.07 1.04
C TYR A 34 -6.02 9.83 1.86
N ASP A 35 -6.74 10.86 2.34
CA ASP A 35 -7.98 10.72 3.14
C ASP A 35 -7.89 9.60 4.21
N LEU A 36 -6.79 9.59 4.97
CA LEU A 36 -6.54 8.55 5.98
C LEU A 36 -7.33 8.85 7.25
N ARG A 37 -8.36 8.05 7.51
CA ARG A 37 -9.27 8.24 8.67
C ARG A 37 -8.90 7.36 9.87
N SER A 38 -8.30 6.20 9.63
CA SER A 38 -7.95 5.21 10.64
C SER A 38 -6.85 4.30 10.13
N ASN A 39 -5.99 3.82 11.03
CA ASN A 39 -4.97 2.82 10.72
C ASN A 39 -5.43 1.43 11.19
N PRO A 40 -5.10 0.34 10.48
CA PRO A 40 -4.40 0.30 9.20
C PRO A 40 -5.29 0.74 8.03
N PHE A 41 -4.68 1.26 6.96
CA PHE A 41 -5.34 1.63 5.72
C PHE A 41 -4.48 1.17 4.54
N ILE A 42 -5.05 0.39 3.63
CA ILE A 42 -4.34 -0.20 2.49
C ILE A 42 -4.91 0.35 1.17
N TYR A 43 -4.00 0.74 0.28
CA TYR A 43 -4.27 1.08 -1.12
C TYR A 43 -3.57 0.06 -2.01
N LEU A 44 -4.24 -0.35 -3.08
CA LEU A 44 -3.63 -1.09 -4.18
C LEU A 44 -3.64 -0.19 -5.42
N LEU A 45 -2.47 -0.04 -6.03
CA LEU A 45 -2.24 0.80 -7.20
C LEU A 45 -1.75 -0.08 -8.36
N ASP A 46 -2.04 0.34 -9.59
CA ASP A 46 -1.42 -0.24 -10.78
C ASP A 46 -0.04 0.39 -11.10
N GLU A 47 0.54 -0.03 -12.22
CA GLU A 47 1.84 0.47 -12.71
C GLU A 47 1.81 1.99 -12.97
N ASP A 48 0.69 2.50 -13.48
CA ASP A 48 0.44 3.92 -13.78
C ASP A 48 0.01 4.73 -12.55
N LYS A 49 0.00 4.11 -11.36
CA LYS A 49 -0.39 4.72 -10.08
C LYS A 49 -1.88 5.07 -9.97
N ASN A 50 -2.73 4.50 -10.82
CA ASN A 50 -4.17 4.55 -10.64
C ASN A 50 -4.56 3.69 -9.44
N ILE A 51 -5.55 4.17 -8.69
CA ILE A 51 -6.09 3.43 -7.55
C ILE A 51 -7.01 2.33 -8.07
N LEU A 52 -6.60 1.07 -7.88
CA LEU A 52 -7.43 -0.10 -8.17
C LEU A 52 -8.38 -0.36 -6.99
N PHE A 53 -7.85 -0.32 -5.77
CA PHE A 53 -8.61 -0.56 -4.55
C PHE A 53 -8.16 0.36 -3.41
N LYS A 54 -9.11 0.68 -2.53
CA LYS A 54 -8.91 1.48 -1.32
C LYS A 54 -9.61 0.82 -0.15
N ARG A 55 -9.08 0.97 1.07
CA ARG A 55 -9.70 0.47 2.33
C ARG A 55 -9.83 -1.05 2.37
N ILE A 56 -8.80 -1.74 1.91
CA ILE A 56 -8.73 -3.20 1.90
C ILE A 56 -8.30 -3.68 3.29
N SER A 57 -8.93 -4.75 3.80
CA SER A 57 -8.42 -5.44 5.00
C SER A 57 -7.23 -6.34 4.65
N ALA A 58 -6.42 -6.71 5.64
CA ALA A 58 -5.34 -7.67 5.41
C ALA A 58 -5.87 -9.02 4.91
N GLU A 59 -7.06 -9.45 5.36
CA GLU A 59 -7.65 -10.73 4.92
C GLU A 59 -8.11 -10.71 3.45
N GLN A 60 -8.46 -9.54 2.92
CA GLN A 60 -8.94 -9.40 1.54
C GLN A 60 -7.80 -9.28 0.53
N LEU A 61 -6.59 -8.95 0.98
CA LEU A 61 -5.49 -8.56 0.10
C LEU A 61 -5.06 -9.70 -0.84
N ASP A 62 -4.91 -10.92 -0.31
CA ASP A 62 -4.44 -12.06 -1.09
C ASP A 62 -5.39 -12.39 -2.25
N GLN A 63 -6.70 -12.44 -1.97
CA GLN A 63 -7.71 -12.72 -2.98
C GLN A 63 -7.77 -11.63 -4.06
N ILE A 64 -7.65 -10.35 -3.66
CA ILE A 64 -7.61 -9.24 -4.61
C ILE A 64 -6.39 -9.36 -5.51
N LEU A 65 -5.20 -9.58 -4.95
CA LEU A 65 -3.97 -9.71 -5.72
C LEU A 65 -4.04 -10.85 -6.73
N GLU A 66 -4.55 -12.01 -6.33
CA GLU A 66 -4.76 -13.16 -7.23
C GLU A 66 -5.64 -12.79 -8.43
N GLN A 67 -6.78 -12.15 -8.19
CA GLN A 67 -7.70 -11.70 -9.24
C GLN A 67 -7.07 -10.68 -10.18
N GLU A 68 -6.30 -9.73 -9.64
CA GLU A 68 -5.65 -8.68 -10.42
C GLU A 68 -4.53 -9.25 -11.30
N PHE A 69 -3.72 -10.18 -10.79
CA PHE A 69 -2.68 -10.85 -11.57
C PHE A 69 -3.28 -11.70 -12.70
N ASP A 70 -4.34 -12.45 -12.41
CA ASP A 70 -5.07 -13.21 -13.43
C ASP A 70 -5.61 -12.32 -14.56
N ARG A 71 -6.16 -11.15 -14.20
CA ARG A 71 -6.65 -10.18 -15.18
C ARG A 71 -5.51 -9.63 -16.03
N TYR A 72 -4.40 -9.25 -15.39
CA TYR A 72 -3.24 -8.70 -16.06
C TYR A 72 -2.61 -9.69 -17.06
N GLU A 73 -2.51 -10.96 -16.70
CA GLU A 73 -2.01 -12.01 -17.60
C GLU A 73 -2.93 -12.26 -18.80
N LYS A 74 -4.26 -12.19 -18.60
CA LYS A 74 -5.25 -12.30 -19.69
C LYS A 74 -5.14 -11.11 -20.65
N GLU A 75 -5.05 -9.90 -20.13
CA GLU A 75 -4.90 -8.68 -20.94
C GLU A 75 -3.60 -8.70 -21.76
N LYS A 76 -2.48 -9.13 -21.17
CA LYS A 76 -1.21 -9.30 -21.89
C LYS A 76 -1.32 -10.28 -23.05
N LYS A 77 -1.98 -11.43 -22.85
CA LYS A 77 -2.19 -12.42 -23.91
C LYS A 77 -3.07 -11.87 -25.03
N SER A 78 -4.12 -11.12 -24.70
CA SER A 78 -5.00 -10.49 -25.70
C SER A 78 -4.30 -9.43 -26.55
N LYS A 79 -3.29 -8.72 -26.03
CA LYS A 79 -2.53 -7.70 -26.78
C LYS A 79 -1.44 -8.29 -27.67
N LYS A 80 -1.12 -9.58 -27.52
CA LYS A 80 -0.07 -10.27 -28.27
C LYS A 80 -0.61 -11.02 -29.50
N ASN A 81 -1.94 -11.22 -29.56
CA ASN A 81 -2.67 -11.79 -30.69
C ASN A 81 -3.23 -10.66 -31.56
#